data_AF-A0A1I4QZD7-F1
#
_entry.id   AF-A0A1I4QZD7-F1
#
_cell.length_a   1.000
_cell.length_b   1.000
_cell.length_c   1.000
_cell.angle_alpha   90.00
_cell.angle_beta   90.00
_cell.angle_gamma   90.00
#
_symmetry.space_group_name_H-M   'P 1'
#
loop_
_entity.id
_entity.type
_entity.pdbx_description
1 polymer ?
#
loop_
_entity_poly.entity_id
_entity_poly.type
_entity_poly.pdbx_seq_one_letter_code
_entity_poly.pdbx_strand_id
1 'polypeptide(L)'
;MPNGRLQSAIRAAGLTIEDLARELRVDPKTAGRWVTVDGRVPHPGNRRDISNLVGVDEVHLWPSLAENLHVKPNTDTELVHLYPSRSSIPFTLWTELIASVKEQMDVLVFSGQFLVEQHDILPVVRQKAAEGVRVRFAVGDEASTAVTQRAMEEGTTGGLQGRIQMMRRYLAEVADLPNVEVRTHGTILYNSLYRFDDNLLVNGHVFGGLAGQNPVLHLRQLPGGLMWKNYMRSFDHAWKHARPELPH
;
A
#
# COMPACT_ATOMS: atom_id res chain seq x y z
N MET A 1 19.42 13.15 -17.90
CA MET A 1 20.54 13.54 -17.02
C MET A 1 21.34 12.31 -16.59
N PRO A 2 22.64 12.44 -16.26
CA PRO A 2 23.44 11.34 -15.70
C PRO A 2 22.79 10.77 -14.43
N ASN A 3 23.02 9.49 -14.13
CA ASN A 3 22.59 8.88 -12.88
C ASN A 3 23.46 9.39 -11.71
N GLY A 4 23.13 10.57 -11.21
CA GLY A 4 23.82 11.21 -10.10
C GLY A 4 23.76 10.40 -8.80
N ARG A 5 22.72 9.59 -8.59
CA ARG A 5 22.58 8.74 -7.39
C ARG A 5 23.62 7.63 -7.37
N LEU A 6 23.78 6.92 -8.50
CA LEU A 6 24.82 5.92 -8.66
C LEU A 6 26.22 6.54 -8.57
N GLN A 7 26.42 7.72 -9.18
CA GLN A 7 27.70 8.42 -9.09
C GLN A 7 28.08 8.77 -7.64
N SER A 8 27.12 9.29 -6.87
CA SER A 8 27.32 9.62 -5.46
C SER A 8 27.56 8.37 -4.61
N ALA A 9 26.83 7.28 -4.84
CA ALA A 9 27.00 6.02 -4.10
C ALA A 9 28.38 5.40 -4.34
N ILE A 10 28.86 5.35 -5.58
CA ILE A 10 30.21 4.87 -5.93
C ILE A 10 31.28 5.67 -5.18
N ARG A 11 31.17 7.01 -5.18
CA ARG A 11 32.10 7.87 -4.44
C ARG A 11 32.03 7.69 -2.94
N ALA A 12 30.83 7.54 -2.37
CA ALA A 12 30.64 7.33 -0.94
C ALA A 12 31.24 6.00 -0.47
N ALA A 13 31.20 4.97 -1.32
CA ALA A 13 31.86 3.68 -1.10
C ALA A 13 33.39 3.72 -1.31
N GLY A 14 33.97 4.87 -1.68
CA GLY A 14 35.41 5.01 -1.96
C GLY A 14 35.87 4.34 -3.26
N LEU A 15 34.93 4.07 -4.19
CA LEU A 15 35.19 3.38 -5.43
C LEU A 15 35.27 4.35 -6.62
N THR A 16 35.91 3.91 -7.70
CA THR A 16 35.85 4.53 -9.03
C THR A 16 34.96 3.72 -9.98
N ILE A 17 34.67 4.27 -11.17
CA ILE A 17 33.93 3.53 -12.20
C ILE A 17 34.75 2.32 -12.68
N GLU A 18 36.08 2.45 -12.70
CA GLU A 18 37.04 1.42 -13.04
C GLU A 18 37.05 0.31 -11.99
N ASP A 19 36.97 0.66 -10.70
CA ASP A 19 36.85 -0.32 -9.62
C ASP A 19 35.52 -1.07 -9.71
N LEU A 20 34.42 -0.35 -9.98
CA LEU A 20 33.10 -0.95 -10.20
C LEU A 20 33.14 -1.95 -11.36
N ALA A 21 33.74 -1.55 -12.49
CA ALA A 21 33.86 -2.41 -13.67
C ALA A 21 34.67 -3.67 -13.39
N ARG A 22 35.77 -3.53 -12.63
CA ARG A 22 36.65 -4.62 -12.23
C ARG A 22 35.94 -5.62 -11.32
N GLU A 23 35.26 -5.15 -10.27
CA GLU A 23 34.53 -6.02 -9.33
C GLU A 23 33.39 -6.77 -10.01
N LEU A 24 32.63 -6.09 -10.87
CA LEU A 24 31.54 -6.71 -11.62
C LEU A 24 31.98 -7.51 -12.86
N ARG A 25 33.28 -7.51 -13.17
CA ARG A 25 33.86 -8.15 -14.37
C ARG A 25 33.16 -7.73 -15.66
N VAL A 26 32.82 -6.45 -15.76
CA VAL A 26 32.21 -5.84 -16.95
C VAL A 26 33.18 -4.88 -17.62
N ASP A 27 32.94 -4.59 -18.89
CA ASP A 27 33.70 -3.59 -19.62
C ASP A 27 33.56 -2.18 -18.97
N PRO A 28 34.65 -1.41 -18.76
CA PRO A 28 34.60 -0.09 -18.16
C PRO A 28 33.67 0.90 -18.86
N LYS A 29 33.50 0.78 -20.20
CA LYS A 29 32.55 1.59 -20.96
C LYS A 29 31.12 1.21 -20.63
N THR A 30 30.84 -0.06 -20.39
CA THR A 30 29.53 -0.52 -19.92
C THR A 30 29.21 0.05 -18.54
N ALA A 31 30.14 -0.04 -17.58
CA ALA A 31 29.99 0.55 -16.25
C ALA A 31 29.81 2.07 -16.31
N GLY A 32 30.65 2.76 -17.10
CA GLY A 32 30.54 4.20 -17.32
C GLY A 32 29.20 4.62 -17.91
N ARG A 33 28.59 3.81 -18.78
CA ARG A 33 27.26 4.09 -19.34
C ARG A 33 26.14 4.02 -18.30
N TRP A 34 26.24 3.20 -17.26
CA TRP A 34 25.23 3.18 -16.18
C TRP A 34 25.20 4.47 -15.36
N VAL A 35 26.34 5.19 -15.32
CA VAL A 35 26.46 6.48 -14.63
C VAL A 35 26.13 7.64 -15.56
N THR A 36 26.61 7.60 -16.80
CA THR A 36 26.58 8.76 -17.72
C THR A 36 25.35 8.82 -18.62
N VAL A 37 24.73 7.68 -18.94
CA VAL A 37 23.57 7.61 -19.85
C VAL A 37 22.28 7.60 -19.03
N ASP A 38 21.40 8.55 -19.33
CA ASP A 38 20.11 8.68 -18.66
C ASP A 38 19.21 7.44 -18.89
N GLY A 39 18.45 7.07 -17.86
CA GLY A 39 17.51 5.95 -17.92
C GLY A 39 18.13 4.57 -18.14
N ARG A 40 19.47 4.45 -18.19
CA ARG A 40 20.14 3.16 -18.42
C ARG A 40 20.14 2.33 -17.13
N VAL A 41 19.24 1.36 -17.09
CA VAL A 41 19.13 0.40 -15.99
C VAL A 41 19.91 -0.87 -16.35
N PRO A 42 20.86 -1.34 -15.51
CA PRO A 42 21.58 -2.59 -15.74
C PRO A 42 20.65 -3.81 -15.68
N HIS A 43 21.15 -4.96 -16.15
CA HIS A 43 20.46 -6.25 -15.98
C HIS A 43 20.31 -6.59 -14.48
N PRO A 44 19.24 -7.27 -14.04
CA PRO A 44 18.98 -7.56 -12.62
C PRO A 44 20.11 -8.23 -11.82
N GLY A 45 21.03 -8.95 -12.47
CA GLY A 45 22.23 -9.50 -11.80
C GLY A 45 23.17 -8.37 -11.41
N ASN A 46 23.63 -7.60 -12.39
CA ASN A 46 24.53 -6.48 -12.19
C ASN A 46 23.96 -5.42 -11.23
N ARG A 47 22.64 -5.20 -11.23
CA ARG A 47 22.05 -4.25 -10.27
C ARG A 47 22.21 -4.70 -8.82
N ARG A 48 21.99 -5.99 -8.54
CA ARG A 48 22.22 -6.58 -7.22
C ARG A 48 23.68 -6.47 -6.82
N ASP A 49 24.59 -6.78 -7.73
CA ASP A 49 26.02 -6.73 -7.47
C ASP A 49 26.48 -5.29 -7.18
N ILE A 50 25.99 -4.31 -7.94
CA ILE A 50 26.25 -2.88 -7.69
C ILE A 50 25.68 -2.47 -6.32
N SER A 51 24.41 -2.79 -6.05
CA SER A 51 23.72 -2.45 -4.79
C SER A 51 24.50 -2.95 -3.58
N ASN A 52 24.93 -4.22 -3.62
CA ASN A 52 25.74 -4.83 -2.57
C ASN A 52 27.11 -4.16 -2.43
N LEU A 53 27.76 -3.87 -3.56
CA LEU A 53 29.11 -3.29 -3.57
C LEU A 53 29.14 -1.86 -3.02
N VAL A 54 28.12 -1.05 -3.32
CA VAL A 54 28.05 0.35 -2.83
C VAL A 54 27.24 0.50 -1.54
N GLY A 55 26.58 -0.56 -1.07
CA GLY A 55 25.74 -0.56 0.13
C GLY A 55 24.47 0.31 0.02
N VAL A 56 23.93 0.47 -1.20
CA VAL A 56 22.76 1.32 -1.46
C VAL A 56 21.75 0.55 -2.31
N ASP A 57 20.49 0.58 -1.88
CA ASP A 57 19.40 -0.16 -2.51
C ASP A 57 19.19 0.14 -4.02
N GLU A 58 18.77 -0.87 -4.78
CA GLU A 58 18.52 -0.77 -6.22
C GLU A 58 17.51 0.33 -6.56
N VAL A 59 16.45 0.50 -5.78
CA VAL A 59 15.41 1.51 -6.05
C VAL A 59 15.94 2.92 -5.79
N HIS A 60 16.85 3.07 -4.83
CA HIS A 60 17.54 4.33 -4.64
C HIS A 60 18.48 4.63 -5.82
N LEU A 61 19.23 3.63 -6.30
CA LEU A 61 20.14 3.79 -7.44
C LEU A 61 19.39 4.00 -8.77
N TRP A 62 18.22 3.38 -8.93
CA TRP A 62 17.36 3.46 -10.11
C TRP A 62 15.88 3.57 -9.71
N PRO A 63 15.36 4.81 -9.49
CA PRO A 63 13.99 5.02 -9.04
C PRO A 63 12.89 4.47 -9.97
N SER A 64 13.19 4.32 -11.26
CA SER A 64 12.25 3.70 -12.23
C SER A 64 11.94 2.23 -11.91
N LEU A 65 12.73 1.57 -11.04
CA LEU A 65 12.41 0.23 -10.55
C LEU A 65 11.24 0.23 -9.55
N ALA A 66 10.93 1.37 -8.90
CA ALA A 66 9.83 1.48 -7.94
C ALA A 66 8.45 1.27 -8.58
N GLU A 67 8.36 1.38 -9.91
CA GLU A 67 7.13 1.20 -10.69
C GLU A 67 6.90 -0.27 -11.09
N ASN A 68 7.91 -1.15 -10.90
CA ASN A 68 7.85 -2.53 -11.35
C ASN A 68 7.59 -3.48 -10.16
N LEU A 69 6.37 -4.02 -10.09
CA LEU A 69 5.91 -4.95 -9.05
C LEU A 69 6.71 -6.27 -8.98
N HIS A 70 7.49 -6.59 -10.02
CA HIS A 70 8.31 -7.81 -10.07
C HIS A 70 9.77 -7.60 -9.67
N VAL A 71 10.21 -6.35 -9.45
CA VAL A 71 11.50 -6.10 -8.79
C VAL A 71 11.29 -6.44 -7.33
N LYS A 72 12.00 -7.46 -6.81
CA LYS A 72 11.96 -7.78 -5.38
C LYS A 72 12.22 -6.48 -4.61
N PRO A 73 11.24 -5.92 -3.89
CA PRO A 73 11.50 -4.75 -3.07
C PRO A 73 12.56 -5.14 -2.05
N ASN A 74 13.43 -4.20 -1.71
CA ASN A 74 14.54 -4.33 -0.77
C ASN A 74 14.15 -5.20 0.45
N THR A 75 14.66 -6.44 0.58
CA THR A 75 14.21 -7.43 1.60
C THR A 75 14.30 -6.93 3.03
N ASP A 76 14.95 -5.80 3.25
CA ASP A 76 15.20 -5.19 4.54
C ASP A 76 14.22 -4.04 4.88
N THR A 77 13.39 -3.57 3.93
CA THR A 77 12.43 -2.48 4.17
C THR A 77 10.97 -2.88 4.01
N GLU A 78 10.14 -2.49 4.99
CA GLU A 78 8.69 -2.71 4.95
C GLU A 78 7.99 -1.81 3.91
N LEU A 79 8.55 -0.63 3.60
CA LEU A 79 7.99 0.27 2.58
C LEU A 79 8.28 -0.26 1.17
N VAL A 80 7.23 -0.64 0.45
CA VAL A 80 7.27 -1.04 -0.96
C VAL A 80 7.20 0.19 -1.86
N HIS A 81 6.24 1.08 -1.59
CA HIS A 81 6.04 2.29 -2.38
C HIS A 81 5.34 3.39 -1.56
N LEU A 82 5.63 4.65 -1.86
CA LEU A 82 4.88 5.81 -1.36
C LEU A 82 4.17 6.48 -2.54
N TYR A 83 2.85 6.31 -2.62
CA TYR A 83 2.05 6.95 -3.65
C TYR A 83 1.70 8.38 -3.23
N PRO A 84 1.81 9.37 -4.15
CA PRO A 84 1.48 10.75 -3.85
C PRO A 84 -0.01 10.95 -3.54
N SER A 85 -0.89 10.09 -4.06
CA SER A 85 -2.31 10.05 -3.71
C SER A 85 -2.91 8.65 -3.83
N ARG A 86 -4.04 8.37 -3.18
CA ARG A 86 -4.77 7.10 -3.39
C ARG A 86 -5.24 6.96 -4.83
N SER A 87 -5.65 8.05 -5.46
CA SER A 87 -6.07 8.06 -6.88
C SER A 87 -4.92 7.82 -7.86
N SER A 88 -3.65 7.95 -7.45
CA SER A 88 -2.50 7.62 -8.30
C SER A 88 -2.11 6.14 -8.23
N ILE A 89 -2.72 5.35 -7.35
CA ILE A 89 -2.47 3.91 -7.30
C ILE A 89 -3.01 3.29 -8.60
N PRO A 90 -2.20 2.50 -9.34
CA PRO A 90 -2.67 1.84 -10.54
C PRO A 90 -3.90 0.98 -10.27
N PHE A 91 -4.89 1.06 -11.15
CA PHE A 91 -6.10 0.23 -11.07
C PHE A 91 -5.75 -1.26 -10.97
N THR A 92 -4.76 -1.70 -11.76
CA THR A 92 -4.28 -3.09 -11.80
C THR A 92 -3.73 -3.54 -10.45
N LEU A 93 -3.05 -2.68 -9.70
CA LEU A 93 -2.50 -3.02 -8.40
C LEU A 93 -3.60 -3.35 -7.39
N TRP A 94 -4.68 -2.55 -7.35
CA TRP A 94 -5.84 -2.86 -6.50
C TRP A 94 -6.45 -4.21 -6.84
N THR A 95 -6.69 -4.46 -8.13
CA THR A 95 -7.29 -5.72 -8.57
C THR A 95 -6.39 -6.92 -8.29
N GLU A 96 -5.08 -6.79 -8.47
CA GLU A 96 -4.09 -7.85 -8.19
C GLU A 96 -4.03 -8.16 -6.69
N LEU A 97 -3.94 -7.14 -5.83
CA LEU A 97 -3.91 -7.33 -4.38
C LEU A 97 -5.19 -8.00 -3.86
N ILE A 98 -6.36 -7.55 -4.31
CA ILE A 98 -7.66 -8.11 -3.93
C ILE A 98 -7.79 -9.57 -4.39
N ALA A 99 -7.44 -9.87 -5.64
CA ALA A 99 -7.55 -11.22 -6.20
C ALA A 99 -6.54 -12.21 -5.61
N SER A 100 -5.37 -11.72 -5.19
CA SER A 100 -4.27 -12.56 -4.71
C SER A 100 -4.42 -13.04 -3.28
N VAL A 101 -5.34 -12.48 -2.48
CA VAL A 101 -5.54 -12.85 -1.07
C VAL A 101 -5.73 -14.35 -0.90
N LYS A 102 -5.03 -14.94 0.07
CA LYS A 102 -5.10 -16.37 0.44
C LYS A 102 -5.46 -16.63 1.89
N GLU A 103 -5.20 -15.70 2.80
CA GLU A 103 -5.40 -15.91 4.23
C GLU A 103 -6.35 -14.88 4.83
N GLN A 104 -6.08 -13.59 4.59
CA GLN A 104 -6.80 -12.52 5.29
C GLN A 104 -6.91 -11.22 4.49
N MET A 105 -8.13 -10.68 4.44
CA MET A 105 -8.44 -9.35 3.95
C MET A 105 -9.04 -8.51 5.07
N ASP A 106 -8.43 -7.37 5.39
CA ASP A 106 -8.94 -6.44 6.41
C ASP A 106 -9.09 -5.03 5.84
N VAL A 107 -10.24 -4.40 6.04
CA VAL A 107 -10.53 -3.03 5.57
C VAL A 107 -11.02 -2.19 6.74
N LEU A 108 -10.35 -1.06 7.01
CA LEU A 108 -10.75 -0.05 8.00
C LEU A 108 -10.87 1.31 7.31
N VAL A 109 -12.09 1.83 7.25
CA VAL A 109 -12.43 3.05 6.50
C VAL A 109 -13.60 3.77 7.16
N PHE A 110 -13.80 5.06 6.87
CA PHE A 110 -15.13 5.62 7.05
C PHE A 110 -16.10 5.05 5.99
N SER A 111 -15.90 5.32 4.70
CA SER A 111 -16.78 4.79 3.64
C SER A 111 -16.14 3.66 2.84
N GLY A 112 -15.02 3.88 2.13
CA GLY A 112 -14.43 2.83 1.28
C GLY A 112 -15.24 2.43 0.04
N GLN A 113 -16.30 3.17 -0.30
CA GLN A 113 -17.24 2.87 -1.40
C GLN A 113 -16.58 2.60 -2.77
N PHE A 114 -15.43 3.21 -3.06
CA PHE A 114 -14.68 2.97 -4.29
C PHE A 114 -14.27 1.49 -4.50
N LEU A 115 -14.10 0.71 -3.42
CA LEU A 115 -13.78 -0.71 -3.54
C LEU A 115 -14.91 -1.47 -4.24
N VAL A 116 -16.16 -1.07 -4.02
CA VAL A 116 -17.32 -1.66 -4.68
C VAL A 116 -17.50 -1.05 -6.07
N GLU A 117 -17.54 0.27 -6.17
CA GLU A 117 -17.91 0.95 -7.42
C GLU A 117 -16.84 0.86 -8.52
N GLN A 118 -15.57 0.78 -8.15
CA GLN A 118 -14.45 0.77 -9.11
C GLN A 118 -13.86 -0.63 -9.27
N HIS A 119 -13.80 -1.41 -8.19
CA HIS A 119 -13.08 -2.69 -8.19
C HIS A 119 -14.00 -3.91 -8.05
N ASP A 120 -15.31 -3.72 -8.00
CA ASP A 120 -16.32 -4.80 -7.91
C ASP A 120 -15.93 -5.86 -6.88
N ILE A 121 -15.59 -5.42 -5.66
CA ILE A 121 -14.97 -6.28 -4.65
C ILE A 121 -15.91 -7.37 -4.11
N LEU A 122 -17.24 -7.20 -4.19
CA LEU A 122 -18.20 -8.11 -3.55
C LEU A 122 -18.17 -9.52 -4.16
N PRO A 123 -18.19 -9.73 -5.49
CA PRO A 123 -17.94 -11.04 -6.09
C PRO A 123 -16.66 -11.71 -5.61
N VAL A 124 -15.56 -10.93 -5.48
CA VAL A 124 -14.28 -11.47 -5.00
C VAL A 124 -14.39 -11.88 -3.53
N VAL A 125 -15.03 -11.09 -2.68
CA VAL A 125 -15.28 -11.46 -1.27
C VAL A 125 -16.08 -12.76 -1.17
N ARG A 126 -17.13 -12.95 -1.99
CA ARG A 126 -17.89 -14.20 -2.02
C ARG A 126 -17.00 -15.40 -2.36
N GLN A 127 -16.18 -15.26 -3.40
CA GLN A 127 -15.25 -16.31 -3.80
C GLN A 127 -14.24 -16.61 -2.68
N LYS A 128 -13.62 -15.57 -2.12
CA LYS A 128 -12.58 -15.69 -1.09
C LYS A 128 -13.12 -16.31 0.20
N ALA A 129 -14.33 -15.92 0.62
CA ALA A 129 -15.00 -16.52 1.77
C ALA A 129 -15.23 -18.03 1.58
N ALA A 130 -15.64 -18.45 0.37
CA ALA A 130 -15.80 -19.86 0.02
C ALA A 130 -14.45 -20.62 -0.04
N GLU A 131 -13.36 -19.94 -0.38
CA GLU A 131 -11.98 -20.45 -0.30
C GLU A 131 -11.43 -20.52 1.15
N GLY A 132 -12.20 -20.07 2.15
CA GLY A 132 -11.81 -20.09 3.56
C GLY A 132 -11.01 -18.86 4.02
N VAL A 133 -10.88 -17.84 3.17
CA VAL A 133 -10.21 -16.57 3.51
C VAL A 133 -11.02 -15.84 4.57
N ARG A 134 -10.34 -15.30 5.57
CA ARG A 134 -10.96 -14.41 6.56
C ARG A 134 -11.09 -12.99 6.02
N VAL A 135 -12.30 -12.43 6.04
CA VAL A 135 -12.57 -11.08 5.55
C VAL A 135 -13.17 -10.23 6.67
N ARG A 136 -12.58 -9.06 6.93
CA ARG A 136 -13.05 -8.11 7.96
C ARG A 136 -13.25 -6.73 7.37
N PHE A 137 -14.47 -6.19 7.44
CA PHE A 137 -14.77 -4.80 7.11
C PHE A 137 -15.16 -4.02 8.36
N ALA A 138 -14.44 -2.95 8.66
CA ALA A 138 -14.80 -1.96 9.65
C ALA A 138 -15.08 -0.63 8.92
N VAL A 139 -16.35 -0.24 8.89
CA VAL A 139 -16.84 0.99 8.24
C VAL A 139 -17.28 2.01 9.29
N GLY A 140 -17.33 3.28 8.91
CA GLY A 140 -17.74 4.37 9.79
C GLY A 140 -19.19 4.25 10.23
N ASP A 141 -19.49 4.76 11.41
CA ASP A 141 -20.84 5.04 11.89
C ASP A 141 -21.24 6.43 11.39
N GLU A 142 -22.21 6.50 10.48
CA GLU A 142 -22.64 7.77 9.87
C GLU A 142 -23.18 8.78 10.89
N ALA A 143 -23.64 8.32 12.04
CA ALA A 143 -24.16 9.16 13.12
C ALA A 143 -23.08 9.56 14.14
N SER A 144 -21.85 9.04 14.01
CA SER A 144 -20.79 9.33 14.96
C SER A 144 -20.28 10.77 14.86
N THR A 145 -19.82 11.29 15.99
CA THR A 145 -19.16 12.60 16.06
C THR A 145 -17.88 12.64 15.23
N ALA A 146 -17.11 11.55 15.17
CA ALA A 146 -15.90 11.45 14.37
C ALA A 146 -16.17 11.59 12.87
N VAL A 147 -17.20 10.90 12.35
CA VAL A 147 -17.61 11.03 10.95
C VAL A 147 -18.13 12.44 10.66
N THR A 148 -18.96 12.98 11.56
CA THR A 148 -19.50 14.34 11.40
C THR A 148 -18.39 15.38 11.36
N GLN A 149 -17.43 15.30 12.28
CA GLN A 149 -16.25 16.17 12.33
C GLN A 149 -15.43 16.06 11.03
N ARG A 150 -15.12 14.84 10.58
CA ARG A 150 -14.38 14.63 9.34
C ARG A 150 -15.11 15.20 8.12
N ALA A 151 -16.42 15.00 8.04
CA ALA A 151 -17.22 15.52 6.94
C ALA A 151 -17.20 17.05 6.91
N MET A 152 -17.24 17.72 8.07
CA MET A 152 -17.11 19.18 8.15
C MET A 152 -15.73 19.65 7.70
N GLU A 153 -14.66 18.98 8.16
CA GLU A 153 -13.28 19.32 7.78
C GLU A 153 -13.04 19.19 6.28
N GLU A 154 -13.58 18.13 5.66
CA GLU A 154 -13.46 17.89 4.21
C GLU A 154 -14.43 18.74 3.37
N GLY A 155 -15.35 19.50 3.99
CA GLY A 155 -16.41 20.23 3.27
C GLY A 155 -17.44 19.30 2.60
N THR A 156 -17.63 18.09 3.14
CA THR A 156 -18.50 17.03 2.60
C THR A 156 -19.65 16.63 3.54
N THR A 157 -20.08 17.53 4.43
CA THR A 157 -21.21 17.30 5.36
C THR A 157 -22.43 16.73 4.64
N GLY A 158 -22.96 15.61 5.15
CA GLY A 158 -24.05 14.84 4.53
C GLY A 158 -23.57 13.88 3.43
N GLY A 159 -22.57 14.28 2.64
CA GLY A 159 -21.96 13.46 1.60
C GLY A 159 -21.20 12.26 2.16
N LEU A 160 -20.32 12.45 3.15
CA LEU A 160 -19.59 11.33 3.76
C LEU A 160 -20.54 10.33 4.43
N GLN A 161 -21.53 10.82 5.19
CA GLN A 161 -22.56 10.02 5.84
C GLN A 161 -23.36 9.18 4.82
N GLY A 162 -23.80 9.80 3.71
CA GLY A 162 -24.50 9.07 2.65
C GLY A 162 -23.65 7.96 2.01
N ARG A 163 -22.35 8.24 1.78
CA ARG A 163 -21.40 7.24 1.27
C ARG A 163 -21.13 6.09 2.26
N ILE A 164 -21.23 6.35 3.56
CA ILE A 164 -21.16 5.31 4.60
C ILE A 164 -22.41 4.44 4.55
N GLN A 165 -23.60 5.04 4.54
CA GLN A 165 -24.87 4.32 4.44
C GLN A 165 -24.91 3.43 3.19
N MET A 166 -24.42 3.94 2.06
CA MET A 166 -24.32 3.16 0.82
C MET A 166 -23.35 1.98 0.95
N MET A 167 -22.14 2.19 1.51
CA MET A 167 -21.20 1.10 1.74
C MET A 167 -21.79 0.02 2.66
N ARG A 168 -22.45 0.42 3.75
CA ARG A 168 -23.13 -0.52 4.67
C ARG A 168 -24.16 -1.37 3.94
N ARG A 169 -24.93 -0.77 3.02
CA ARG A 169 -25.90 -1.50 2.18
C ARG A 169 -25.24 -2.51 1.24
N TYR A 170 -24.13 -2.13 0.60
CA TYR A 170 -23.36 -3.06 -0.24
C TYR A 170 -22.79 -4.23 0.57
N LEU A 171 -22.22 -3.95 1.75
CA LEU A 171 -21.63 -4.98 2.61
C LEU A 171 -22.68 -5.92 3.22
N ALA A 172 -23.92 -5.47 3.39
CA ALA A 172 -25.02 -6.32 3.84
C ALA A 172 -25.24 -7.54 2.92
N GLU A 173 -24.86 -7.45 1.64
CA GLU A 173 -25.00 -8.58 0.70
C GLU A 173 -24.02 -9.73 0.95
N VAL A 174 -22.97 -9.51 1.76
CA VAL A 174 -21.91 -10.49 2.05
C VAL A 174 -21.70 -10.71 3.55
N ALA A 175 -22.44 -10.01 4.42
CA ALA A 175 -22.23 -10.00 5.87
C ALA A 175 -22.60 -11.33 6.56
N ASP A 176 -23.43 -12.12 5.92
CA ASP A 176 -23.96 -13.42 6.33
C ASP A 176 -23.13 -14.60 5.79
N LEU A 177 -22.08 -14.33 5.01
CA LEU A 177 -21.16 -15.36 4.53
C LEU A 177 -20.22 -15.85 5.64
N PRO A 178 -19.84 -17.15 5.62
CA PRO A 178 -18.85 -17.66 6.56
C PRO A 178 -17.52 -16.91 6.39
N ASN A 179 -16.84 -16.66 7.51
CA ASN A 179 -15.55 -15.96 7.59
C ASN A 179 -15.57 -14.48 7.17
N VAL A 180 -16.74 -13.90 6.88
CA VAL A 180 -16.90 -12.46 6.67
C VAL A 180 -17.44 -11.82 7.95
N GLU A 181 -16.75 -10.82 8.47
CA GLU A 181 -17.22 -9.99 9.57
C GLU A 181 -17.35 -8.54 9.10
N VAL A 182 -18.54 -7.95 9.27
CA VAL A 182 -18.78 -6.53 9.01
C VAL A 182 -19.09 -5.83 10.34
N ARG A 183 -18.39 -4.73 10.61
CA ARG A 183 -18.56 -3.91 11.81
C ARG A 183 -18.61 -2.43 11.48
N THR A 184 -19.23 -1.68 12.37
CA THR A 184 -19.35 -0.23 12.29
C THR A 184 -18.70 0.46 13.48
N HIS A 185 -18.00 1.56 13.25
CA HIS A 185 -17.18 2.23 14.27
C HIS A 185 -17.31 3.76 14.28
N GLY A 186 -17.21 4.34 15.48
CA GLY A 186 -17.09 5.79 15.70
C GLY A 186 -15.65 6.27 15.94
N THR A 187 -14.65 5.41 15.71
CA THR A 187 -13.23 5.71 15.96
C THR A 187 -12.74 6.86 15.07
N ILE A 188 -11.96 7.79 15.64
CA ILE A 188 -11.22 8.79 14.88
C ILE A 188 -10.13 8.08 14.07
N LEU A 189 -10.12 8.26 12.76
CA LEU A 189 -9.12 7.67 11.87
C LEU A 189 -8.07 8.71 11.47
N TYR A 190 -6.81 8.36 11.66
CA TYR A 190 -5.66 9.06 11.05
C TYR A 190 -5.28 8.44 9.69
N ASN A 191 -5.68 7.19 9.47
CA ASN A 191 -5.42 6.44 8.25
C ASN A 191 -6.61 5.52 7.97
N SER A 192 -6.91 5.33 6.69
CA SER A 192 -7.65 4.15 6.24
C SER A 192 -6.66 3.01 5.96
N LEU A 193 -7.02 1.78 6.30
CA LEU A 193 -6.15 0.61 6.16
C LEU A 193 -6.81 -0.43 5.25
N TYR A 194 -6.03 -0.97 4.31
CA TYR A 194 -6.46 -2.04 3.42
C TYR A 194 -5.38 -3.13 3.41
N ARG A 195 -5.65 -4.25 4.09
CA ARG A 195 -4.75 -5.39 4.19
C ARG A 195 -5.16 -6.47 3.19
N PHE A 196 -4.15 -7.03 2.52
CA PHE A 196 -4.22 -8.18 1.64
C PHE A 196 -3.08 -9.11 2.03
N ASP A 197 -3.35 -10.07 2.91
CA ASP A 197 -2.35 -10.96 3.55
C ASP A 197 -1.22 -10.18 4.25
N ASP A 198 -0.02 -10.21 3.67
CA ASP A 198 1.19 -9.53 4.14
C ASP A 198 1.31 -8.10 3.58
N ASN A 199 0.49 -7.73 2.60
CA ASN A 199 0.46 -6.39 2.01
C ASN A 199 -0.52 -5.49 2.75
N LEU A 200 -0.15 -4.23 2.94
CA LEU A 200 -0.96 -3.23 3.63
C LEU A 200 -0.85 -1.87 2.91
N LEU A 201 -1.98 -1.36 2.44
CA LEU A 201 -2.10 0.01 1.98
C LEU A 201 -2.59 0.89 3.14
N VAL A 202 -1.76 1.86 3.53
CA VAL A 202 -2.05 2.84 4.58
C VAL A 202 -2.32 4.18 3.92
N ASN A 203 -3.59 4.53 3.79
CA ASN A 203 -3.99 5.82 3.22
C ASN A 203 -4.11 6.86 4.32
N GLY A 204 -3.13 7.77 4.39
CA GLY A 204 -3.11 8.83 5.38
C GLY A 204 -4.27 9.79 5.22
N HIS A 205 -4.73 10.41 6.30
CA HIS A 205 -5.79 11.41 6.26
C HIS A 205 -5.18 12.80 6.36
N VAL A 206 -4.97 13.45 5.22
CA VAL A 206 -4.55 14.87 5.20
C VAL A 206 -5.74 15.70 5.71
N PHE A 207 -5.47 16.64 6.60
CA PHE A 207 -6.50 17.52 7.16
C PHE A 207 -7.19 18.32 6.05
N GLY A 208 -8.52 18.25 6.01
CA GLY A 208 -9.35 18.87 4.96
C GLY A 208 -9.23 18.26 3.56
N GLY A 209 -8.34 17.29 3.35
CA GLY A 209 -8.14 16.62 2.07
C GLY A 209 -9.13 15.47 1.85
N LEU A 210 -9.70 15.39 0.64
CA LEU A 210 -10.53 14.25 0.24
C LEU A 210 -9.70 12.97 0.17
N ALA A 211 -10.24 11.85 0.64
CA ALA A 211 -9.52 10.57 0.75
C ALA A 211 -8.75 10.15 -0.52
N GLY A 212 -9.30 10.42 -1.72
CA GLY A 212 -8.64 10.13 -2.99
C GLY A 212 -7.32 10.89 -3.23
N GLN A 213 -7.20 12.11 -2.69
CA GLN A 213 -6.06 13.00 -2.88
C GLN A 213 -4.92 12.75 -1.88
N ASN A 214 -5.19 11.97 -0.82
CA ASN A 214 -4.24 11.78 0.26
C ASN A 214 -3.20 10.70 -0.08
N PRO A 215 -1.96 10.81 0.42
CA PRO A 215 -0.89 9.86 0.13
C PRO A 215 -1.18 8.46 0.67
N VAL A 216 -0.51 7.46 0.09
CA VAL A 216 -0.64 6.06 0.52
C VAL A 216 0.74 5.42 0.67
N LEU A 217 0.99 4.84 1.83
CA LEU A 217 2.13 3.93 2.03
C LEU A 217 1.67 2.53 1.65
N HIS A 218 2.37 1.90 0.72
CA HIS A 218 2.28 0.46 0.49
C HIS A 218 3.36 -0.22 1.32
N LEU A 219 2.94 -0.91 2.37
CA LEU A 219 3.79 -1.69 3.25
C LEU A 219 3.64 -3.18 2.95
N ARG A 220 4.70 -3.93 3.22
CA ARG A 220 4.68 -5.39 3.32
C ARG A 220 5.19 -5.84 4.67
N GLN A 221 4.68 -6.96 5.15
CA GLN A 221 5.13 -7.55 6.39
C GLN A 221 6.53 -8.14 6.22
N LEU A 222 7.43 -7.84 7.16
CA LEU A 222 8.74 -8.48 7.26
C LEU A 222 8.96 -9.10 8.65
N PRO A 223 9.71 -10.21 8.76
CA PRO A 223 10.22 -10.67 10.04
C PRO A 223 10.99 -9.55 10.75
N GLY A 224 10.73 -9.34 12.04
CA GLY A 224 11.34 -8.23 12.80
C GLY A 224 10.83 -6.82 12.47
N GLY A 225 10.08 -6.63 11.36
CA GLY A 225 9.45 -5.36 10.99
C GLY A 225 8.47 -4.85 12.05
N LEU A 226 8.33 -3.54 12.15
CA LEU A 226 7.52 -2.84 13.15
C LEU A 226 6.45 -1.94 12.53
N MET A 227 6.67 -1.34 11.35
CA MET A 227 5.72 -0.43 10.73
C MET A 227 4.41 -1.13 10.42
N TRP A 228 4.47 -2.25 9.70
CA TRP A 228 3.27 -3.02 9.35
C TRP A 228 2.54 -3.48 10.62
N LYS A 229 3.29 -4.00 11.61
CA LYS A 229 2.73 -4.46 12.89
C LYS A 229 2.08 -3.33 13.67
N ASN A 230 2.65 -2.13 13.67
CA ASN A 230 2.08 -0.97 14.36
C ASN A 230 0.73 -0.57 13.76
N TYR A 231 0.63 -0.53 12.43
CA TYR A 231 -0.65 -0.26 11.77
C TYR A 231 -1.67 -1.38 11.99
N MET A 232 -1.25 -2.65 11.96
CA MET A 232 -2.17 -3.75 12.26
C MET A 232 -2.64 -3.78 13.72
N ARG A 233 -1.79 -3.39 14.68
CA ARG A 233 -2.25 -3.15 16.06
C ARG A 233 -3.29 -2.03 16.12
N SER A 234 -3.10 -0.95 15.36
CA SER A 234 -4.09 0.13 15.25
C SER A 234 -5.42 -0.37 14.66
N PHE A 235 -5.37 -1.21 13.62
CA PHE A 235 -6.54 -1.91 13.09
C PHE A 235 -7.25 -2.69 14.19
N ASP A 236 -6.54 -3.55 14.91
CA ASP A 236 -7.14 -4.40 15.95
C ASP A 236 -7.73 -3.57 17.12
N HIS A 237 -7.13 -2.43 17.45
CA HIS A 237 -7.70 -1.48 18.41
C HIS A 237 -9.03 -0.90 17.91
N ALA A 238 -9.10 -0.43 16.66
CA ALA A 238 -10.35 0.07 16.08
C ALA A 238 -11.40 -1.05 15.98
N TRP A 239 -10.99 -2.24 15.53
CA TRP A 239 -11.83 -3.43 15.38
C TRP A 239 -12.48 -3.87 16.70
N LYS A 240 -11.72 -3.85 17.79
CA LYS A 240 -12.20 -4.24 19.13
C LYS A 240 -13.34 -3.34 19.63
N HIS A 241 -13.34 -2.06 19.26
CA HIS A 241 -14.37 -1.09 19.66
C HIS A 241 -15.49 -0.95 18.62
N ALA A 242 -15.33 -1.54 17.43
CA ALA A 242 -16.36 -1.58 16.41
C ALA A 242 -17.48 -2.55 16.79
N ARG A 243 -18.72 -2.19 16.44
CA ARG A 243 -19.93 -2.97 16.72
C ARG A 243 -20.27 -3.83 15.50
N PRO A 244 -20.59 -5.12 15.66
CA PRO A 244 -21.10 -5.93 14.56
C PRO A 244 -22.30 -5.26 13.89
N GLU A 245 -22.31 -5.26 12.56
CA GLU A 245 -23.55 -5.03 11.82
C GLU A 245 -24.48 -6.22 12.04
N LEU A 246 -25.76 -5.95 12.30
CA LEU A 246 -26.76 -7.00 12.36
C LEU A 246 -27.20 -7.31 10.93
N PRO A 247 -27.37 -8.59 10.56
CA PRO A 247 -28.05 -8.95 9.32
C PRO A 247 -29.42 -8.26 9.29
N HIS A 248 -29.74 -7.61 8.17
CA HIS A 248 -31.07 -7.04 7.94
C HIS A 248 -32.11 -8.11 7.67
#